data_AF-A0A831LBJ2-F1
#
_entry.id   AF-A0A831LBJ2-F1
#
_cell.length_a   1.000
_cell.length_b   1.000
_cell.length_c   1.000
_cell.angle_alpha   90.00
_cell.angle_beta   90.00
_cell.angle_gamma   90.00
#
_symmetry.space_group_name_H-M   'P 1'
#
loop_
_entity.id
_entity.type
_entity.pdbx_description
1 polymer ?
#
loop_
_entity_poly.entity_id
_entity_poly.type
_entity_poly.pdbx_seq_one_letter_code
_entity_poly.pdbx_strand_id
1 'polypeptide(L)'
;MSVCPALRRGEAGFVCSYTNKPIDPFSWYCIGNYAECPIYIRFSRGETRPAAPKPEEAPKPLAEVLPLAPERPETEFEKAIKPVIDNVVMKYDDLVKKLDDAWKEYENNVVGARRQWEVEKMSLLRAQELLNKTISDYEKMLAEIELKKDFMPPDSYQEVKRDLETKLETLRGLLDEVKTKYTALEDGLGAHFRRVLTTSTSAEVISLKLSLSKLEELLKEGKISQETYEKLKKELEELLK
;
A
#
# COMPACT_ATOMS: atom_id res chain seq x y z
N MET A 1 -33.21 3.10 -19.08
CA MET A 1 -32.03 3.17 -19.99
C MET A 1 -32.53 3.64 -21.34
N SER A 2 -32.16 4.83 -21.76
CA SER A 2 -32.60 5.40 -23.05
C SER A 2 -31.57 5.10 -24.14
N VAL A 3 -32.01 4.47 -25.23
CA VAL A 3 -31.20 4.12 -26.40
C VAL A 3 -31.55 5.08 -27.53
N CYS A 4 -30.55 5.49 -28.32
CA CYS A 4 -30.75 6.35 -29.47
C CYS A 4 -31.79 5.76 -30.45
N PRO A 5 -32.84 6.51 -30.85
CA PRO A 5 -33.86 6.02 -31.78
C PRO A 5 -33.33 5.75 -33.19
N ALA A 6 -32.16 6.32 -33.52
CA ALA A 6 -31.48 6.13 -34.79
C ALA A 6 -30.50 4.94 -34.81
N LEU A 7 -30.40 4.17 -33.72
CA LEU A 7 -29.55 2.98 -33.67
C LEU A 7 -30.31 1.77 -34.23
N ARG A 8 -29.79 1.18 -35.31
CA ARG A 8 -30.32 -0.06 -35.91
C ARG A 8 -29.28 -1.17 -35.82
N ARG A 9 -29.74 -2.41 -35.67
CA ARG A 9 -28.90 -3.61 -35.73
C ARG A 9 -28.93 -4.13 -37.16
N GLY A 10 -27.76 -4.23 -37.80
CA GLY A 10 -27.56 -4.86 -39.10
C GLY A 10 -26.87 -6.22 -38.98
N GLU A 11 -26.67 -6.90 -40.10
CA GLU A 11 -26.11 -8.26 -40.16
C GLU A 11 -24.65 -8.35 -39.68
N ALA A 12 -23.90 -7.24 -39.72
CA ALA A 12 -22.48 -7.17 -39.32
C ALA A 12 -22.21 -6.28 -38.09
N GLY A 13 -23.25 -5.79 -37.39
CA GLY A 13 -23.06 -4.90 -36.23
C GLY A 13 -24.17 -3.87 -36.05
N PHE A 14 -23.86 -2.75 -35.40
CA PHE A 14 -24.81 -1.64 -35.23
C PHE A 14 -24.54 -0.53 -36.25
N VAL A 15 -25.60 0.10 -36.75
CA VAL A 15 -25.57 1.11 -37.80
C VAL A 15 -26.41 2.29 -37.36
N CYS A 16 -25.93 3.52 -37.62
CA CYS A 16 -26.71 4.72 -37.40
C CYS A 16 -27.58 5.02 -38.63
N SER A 17 -28.90 5.10 -38.45
CA SER A 17 -29.86 5.34 -39.54
C SER A 17 -29.75 6.73 -40.17
N TYR A 18 -29.12 7.70 -39.48
CA TYR A 18 -28.91 9.05 -40.03
C TYR A 18 -27.74 9.14 -41.00
N THR A 19 -26.71 8.30 -40.84
CA THR A 19 -25.49 8.35 -41.66
C THR A 19 -25.24 7.08 -42.46
N ASN A 20 -26.02 6.01 -42.21
CA ASN A 20 -25.86 4.66 -42.75
C ASN A 20 -24.43 4.11 -42.58
N LYS A 21 -23.70 4.57 -41.55
CA LYS A 21 -22.36 4.08 -41.22
C LYS A 21 -22.41 3.07 -40.07
N PRO A 22 -21.53 2.05 -40.08
CA PRO A 22 -21.36 1.16 -38.94
C PRO A 22 -20.79 1.94 -37.76
N ILE A 23 -21.35 1.75 -36.57
CA ILE A 23 -20.96 2.42 -35.32
C ILE A 23 -20.94 1.39 -34.19
N ASP A 24 -19.94 1.48 -33.32
CA ASP A 24 -19.92 0.74 -32.05
C ASP A 24 -20.71 1.49 -30.97
N PRO A 25 -21.83 0.95 -30.46
CA PRO A 25 -22.68 1.65 -29.48
C PRO A 25 -22.03 1.88 -28.11
N PHE A 26 -20.95 1.17 -27.77
CA PHE A 26 -20.26 1.29 -26.49
C PHE A 26 -19.20 2.38 -26.50
N SER A 27 -18.60 2.63 -27.67
CA SER A 27 -17.58 3.66 -27.87
C SER A 27 -18.18 4.99 -28.35
N TRP A 28 -19.49 5.04 -28.57
CA TRP A 28 -20.23 6.22 -29.03
C TRP A 28 -21.40 6.55 -28.09
N TYR A 29 -21.89 7.78 -28.15
CA TYR A 29 -23.01 8.31 -27.36
C TYR A 29 -24.36 7.61 -27.58
N CYS A 30 -24.43 6.49 -28.30
CA CYS A 30 -25.68 5.85 -28.72
C CYS A 30 -26.48 5.21 -27.57
N ILE A 31 -25.80 4.83 -26.47
CA ILE A 31 -26.42 4.24 -25.28
C ILE A 31 -26.22 5.21 -24.10
N GLY A 32 -27.30 5.57 -23.41
CA GLY A 32 -27.24 6.45 -22.24
C GLY A 32 -27.25 7.94 -22.56
N ASN A 33 -26.38 8.43 -23.45
CA ASN A 33 -26.16 9.86 -23.70
C ASN A 33 -26.46 10.32 -25.15
N TYR A 34 -27.46 9.71 -25.80
CA TYR A 34 -27.75 9.98 -27.22
C TYR A 34 -28.21 11.41 -27.52
N ALA A 35 -28.71 12.14 -26.52
CA ALA A 35 -29.09 13.55 -26.64
C ALA A 35 -27.88 14.47 -26.88
N GLU A 36 -26.67 14.04 -26.50
CA GLU A 36 -25.42 14.78 -26.69
C GLU A 36 -24.70 14.39 -27.99
N CYS A 37 -25.23 13.41 -28.73
CA CYS A 37 -24.65 12.96 -29.99
C CYS A 37 -24.74 14.06 -31.07
N PRO A 38 -23.62 14.51 -31.66
CA PRO A 38 -23.62 15.56 -32.69
C PRO A 38 -24.45 15.20 -33.93
N ILE A 39 -24.51 13.91 -34.27
CA ILE A 39 -25.33 13.41 -35.39
C ILE A 39 -26.81 13.54 -35.02
N TYR A 40 -27.19 13.11 -33.82
CA TYR A 40 -28.58 13.21 -33.34
C TYR A 40 -29.04 14.67 -33.26
N ILE A 41 -28.19 15.57 -32.75
CA ILE A 41 -28.50 17.01 -32.65
C ILE A 41 -28.72 17.62 -34.03
N ARG A 42 -27.86 17.32 -35.02
CA ARG A 42 -28.01 17.85 -36.39
C ARG A 42 -29.29 17.40 -37.07
N PHE A 43 -29.65 16.12 -36.91
CA PHE A 43 -30.85 15.56 -37.53
C PHE A 43 -32.14 15.90 -36.79
N SER A 44 -32.11 16.04 -35.46
CA SER A 44 -33.27 16.51 -34.67
C SER A 44 -33.56 17.99 -34.86
N ARG A 45 -32.56 18.80 -35.21
CA ARG A 45 -32.70 20.23 -35.51
C ARG A 45 -33.06 20.54 -36.97
N GLY A 46 -33.27 19.53 -37.82
CA GLY A 46 -33.80 19.72 -39.18
C GLY A 46 -32.86 20.38 -40.19
N GLU A 47 -31.54 20.38 -39.95
CA GLU A 47 -30.58 20.91 -40.93
C GLU A 47 -30.27 19.89 -42.04
N THR A 48 -31.15 19.82 -43.04
CA THR A 48 -30.83 19.20 -44.33
C THR A 48 -29.83 20.07 -45.10
N ARG A 49 -28.60 19.59 -45.30
CA ARG A 49 -27.69 20.13 -46.32
C ARG A 49 -28.18 19.73 -47.73
N PRO A 50 -28.24 20.64 -48.72
CA PRO A 50 -28.32 20.26 -50.12
C PRO A 50 -26.96 19.79 -50.65
N ALA A 51 -27.04 19.07 -51.79
CA ALA A 51 -26.02 18.23 -52.41
C ALA A 51 -24.84 18.97 -53.08
N ALA A 52 -23.81 18.17 -53.40
CA ALA A 52 -22.56 18.54 -54.10
C ALA A 52 -22.74 18.94 -55.58
N PRO A 53 -21.65 19.44 -56.22
CA PRO A 53 -21.05 18.67 -57.32
C PRO A 53 -19.50 18.62 -57.34
N LYS A 54 -18.97 17.61 -58.06
CA LYS A 54 -17.58 17.29 -58.52
C LYS A 54 -17.46 17.66 -60.03
N PRO A 55 -16.34 17.44 -60.78
CA PRO A 55 -14.89 17.70 -60.60
C PRO A 55 -14.18 18.27 -61.90
N GLU A 56 -12.88 18.65 -61.84
CA GLU A 56 -11.83 18.85 -62.91
C GLU A 56 -10.97 20.09 -62.55
N GLU A 57 -9.64 20.21 -62.68
CA GLU A 57 -8.55 19.46 -63.33
C GLU A 57 -7.20 19.92 -62.68
N ALA A 58 -6.11 19.15 -62.83
CA ALA A 58 -4.76 19.37 -62.26
C ALA A 58 -3.83 20.21 -63.20
N PRO A 59 -2.50 20.43 -62.97
CA PRO A 59 -1.69 20.72 -61.76
C PRO A 59 -0.73 21.96 -61.88
N LYS A 60 -0.29 22.51 -60.72
CA LYS A 60 0.99 23.19 -60.27
C LYS A 60 2.01 23.79 -61.30
N PRO A 61 2.87 24.81 -60.97
CA PRO A 61 3.58 24.93 -59.67
C PRO A 61 4.08 26.32 -59.15
N LEU A 62 4.53 26.29 -57.88
CA LEU A 62 5.62 27.04 -57.22
C LEU A 62 5.36 28.43 -56.58
N ALA A 63 5.78 28.45 -55.31
CA ALA A 63 6.14 29.59 -54.46
C ALA A 63 5.00 30.45 -53.92
N GLU A 64 4.39 29.99 -52.82
CA GLU A 64 3.91 30.94 -51.82
C GLU A 64 4.10 30.40 -50.41
N VAL A 65 4.68 31.27 -49.59
CA VAL A 65 5.08 31.12 -48.21
C VAL A 65 3.94 30.49 -47.41
N LEU A 66 4.20 29.37 -46.73
CA LEU A 66 3.31 28.81 -45.72
C LEU A 66 3.04 29.90 -44.66
N PRO A 67 1.83 30.45 -44.55
CA PRO A 67 1.45 31.18 -43.36
C PRO A 67 1.42 30.17 -42.23
N LEU A 68 1.97 30.52 -41.06
CA LEU A 68 1.72 29.79 -39.83
C LEU A 68 0.22 29.49 -39.75
N ALA A 69 -0.13 28.21 -39.62
CA ALA A 69 -1.50 27.78 -39.47
C ALA A 69 -2.15 28.64 -38.37
N PRO A 70 -3.28 29.32 -38.65
CA PRO A 70 -3.98 30.08 -37.62
C PRO A 70 -4.34 29.09 -36.51
N GLU A 71 -3.95 29.41 -35.28
CA GLU A 71 -4.44 28.71 -34.09
C GLU A 71 -5.95 28.59 -34.23
N ARG A 72 -6.45 27.34 -34.31
CA ARG A 72 -7.89 27.11 -34.37
C ARG A 72 -8.48 27.77 -33.13
N PRO A 73 -9.42 28.72 -33.27
CA PRO A 73 -10.06 29.31 -32.11
C PRO A 73 -10.72 28.18 -31.34
N GLU A 74 -10.37 28.03 -30.06
CA GLU A 74 -11.02 27.07 -29.16
C GLU A 74 -12.53 27.17 -29.38
N THR A 75 -13.13 26.07 -29.81
CA THR A 75 -14.56 26.03 -30.13
C THR A 75 -15.34 26.38 -28.85
N GLU A 76 -16.51 27.02 -28.96
CA GLU A 76 -17.35 27.34 -27.79
C GLU A 76 -17.63 26.09 -26.91
N PHE A 77 -17.61 24.91 -27.53
CA PHE A 77 -17.65 23.60 -26.90
C PHE A 77 -16.44 23.32 -26.00
N GLU A 78 -15.21 23.59 -26.46
CA GLU A 78 -13.99 23.46 -25.65
C GLU A 78 -14.02 24.44 -24.48
N LYS A 79 -14.46 25.68 -24.68
CA LYS A 79 -14.60 26.65 -23.58
C LYS A 79 -15.65 26.26 -22.54
N ALA A 80 -16.71 25.54 -22.94
CA ALA A 80 -17.76 25.08 -22.03
C ALA A 80 -17.38 23.79 -21.29
N ILE A 81 -16.60 22.90 -21.91
CA ILE A 81 -16.27 21.58 -21.35
C ILE A 81 -14.96 21.59 -20.56
N LYS A 82 -13.98 22.39 -20.97
CA LYS A 82 -12.71 22.56 -20.25
C LYS A 82 -12.90 22.84 -18.75
N PRO A 83 -13.78 23.75 -18.29
CA PRO A 83 -14.01 23.94 -16.85
C PRO A 83 -14.68 22.74 -16.15
N VAL A 84 -15.48 21.95 -16.87
CA VAL A 84 -16.07 20.71 -16.32
C VAL A 84 -14.99 19.64 -16.16
N ILE A 85 -14.14 19.46 -17.18
CA ILE A 85 -12.98 18.57 -17.14
C ILE A 85 -12.03 19.00 -16.03
N ASP A 86 -11.64 20.27 -16.00
CA ASP A 86 -10.70 20.82 -15.03
C ASP A 86 -11.21 20.65 -13.60
N ASN A 87 -12.50 20.89 -13.34
CA ASN A 87 -13.08 20.70 -12.01
C ASN A 87 -13.07 19.21 -11.58
N VAL A 88 -13.40 18.29 -12.49
CA VAL A 88 -13.34 16.85 -12.22
C VAL A 88 -11.89 16.40 -12.00
N VAL A 89 -10.97 16.83 -12.86
CA VAL A 89 -9.54 16.52 -12.77
C VAL A 89 -8.97 17.06 -11.47
N MET A 90 -9.21 18.33 -11.12
CA MET A 90 -8.73 18.93 -9.87
C MET A 90 -9.29 18.19 -8.66
N LYS A 91 -10.58 17.87 -8.64
CA LYS A 91 -11.18 17.12 -7.53
C LYS A 91 -10.52 15.76 -7.31
N TYR A 92 -10.26 15.01 -8.38
CA TYR A 92 -9.62 13.70 -8.27
C TYR A 92 -8.11 13.81 -8.05
N ASP A 93 -7.44 14.83 -8.57
CA ASP A 93 -6.02 15.10 -8.32
C ASP A 93 -5.78 15.43 -6.84
N ASP A 94 -6.64 16.25 -6.23
CA ASP A 94 -6.59 16.52 -4.79
C ASP A 94 -6.86 15.26 -3.94
N LEU A 95 -7.76 14.38 -4.39
CA LEU A 95 -8.03 13.12 -3.71
C LEU A 95 -6.84 12.16 -3.81
N VAL A 96 -6.21 12.05 -4.99
CA VAL A 96 -5.01 11.22 -5.18
C VAL A 96 -3.86 11.74 -4.31
N LYS A 97 -3.61 13.06 -4.31
CA LYS A 97 -2.59 13.66 -3.43
C LYS A 97 -2.82 13.35 -1.96
N LYS A 98 -4.07 13.45 -1.48
CA LYS A 98 -4.41 13.10 -0.10
C LYS A 98 -4.14 11.63 0.22
N LEU A 99 -4.42 10.72 -0.71
CA LEU A 99 -4.14 9.30 -0.54
C LEU A 99 -2.63 9.03 -0.52
N ASP A 100 -1.87 9.68 -1.40
CA ASP A 100 -0.41 9.57 -1.44
C ASP A 100 0.24 10.11 -0.17
N ASP A 101 -0.23 11.24 0.35
CA ASP A 101 0.28 11.84 1.59
C ASP A 101 -0.05 10.96 2.80
N ALA A 102 -1.28 10.45 2.89
CA ALA A 102 -1.66 9.50 3.95
C ALA A 102 -0.84 8.20 3.87
N TRP A 103 -0.53 7.74 2.66
CA TRP A 103 0.32 6.57 2.46
C TRP A 103 1.75 6.83 2.92
N LYS A 104 2.37 7.97 2.56
CA LYS A 104 3.70 8.36 3.04
C LYS A 104 3.76 8.49 4.56
N GLU A 105 2.75 9.12 5.16
CA GLU A 105 2.67 9.24 6.61
C GLU A 105 2.61 7.86 7.28
N TYR A 106 1.80 6.95 6.74
CA TYR A 106 1.74 5.56 7.20
C TYR A 106 3.10 4.85 7.06
N GLU A 107 3.78 4.96 5.91
CA GLU A 107 5.11 4.37 5.71
C GLU A 107 6.11 4.87 6.76
N ASN A 108 6.17 6.19 6.96
CA ASN A 108 7.06 6.83 7.93
C ASN A 108 6.76 6.36 9.36
N ASN A 109 5.48 6.28 9.73
CA ASN A 109 5.06 5.84 11.05
C ASN A 109 5.42 4.37 11.29
N VAL A 110 5.25 3.50 10.30
CA VAL A 110 5.62 2.09 10.42
C VAL A 110 7.13 1.91 10.52
N VAL A 111 7.92 2.63 9.73
CA VAL A 111 9.38 2.59 9.80
C VAL A 111 9.87 3.14 11.14
N GLY A 112 9.32 4.26 11.60
CA GLY A 112 9.64 4.86 12.90
C GLY A 112 9.29 3.92 14.06
N ALA A 113 8.09 3.35 14.05
CA ALA A 113 7.66 2.36 15.05
C ALA A 113 8.56 1.11 15.05
N ARG A 114 8.99 0.65 13.86
CA ARG A 114 9.93 -0.49 13.78
C ARG A 114 11.27 -0.14 14.40
N ARG A 115 11.85 1.03 14.10
CA ARG A 115 13.12 1.47 14.70
C ARG A 115 13.02 1.55 16.23
N GLN A 116 11.96 2.17 16.74
CA GLN A 116 11.75 2.26 18.19
C GLN A 116 11.57 0.87 18.83
N TRP A 117 10.82 -0.02 18.19
CA TRP A 117 10.63 -1.39 18.66
C TRP A 117 11.95 -2.15 18.77
N GLU A 118 12.89 -2.02 17.84
CA GLU A 118 14.18 -2.71 17.91
C GLU A 118 15.01 -2.31 19.14
N VAL A 119 14.90 -1.05 19.57
CA VAL A 119 15.54 -0.57 20.81
C VAL A 119 14.86 -1.14 22.05
N GLU A 120 13.53 -1.06 22.12
CA GLU A 120 12.76 -1.49 23.29
C GLU A 120 12.71 -3.02 23.43
N LYS A 121 12.74 -3.74 22.31
CA LYS A 121 12.83 -5.20 22.21
C LYS A 121 13.97 -5.76 23.06
N MET A 122 15.13 -5.11 23.05
CA MET A 122 16.28 -5.56 23.84
C MET A 122 16.04 -5.46 25.35
N SER A 123 15.26 -4.48 25.79
CA SER A 123 14.87 -4.36 27.20
C SER A 123 13.91 -5.48 27.60
N LEU A 124 12.96 -5.84 26.73
CA LEU A 124 12.05 -6.97 26.97
C LEU A 124 12.79 -8.32 26.98
N LEU A 125 13.73 -8.54 26.07
CA LEU A 125 14.54 -9.77 26.04
C LEU A 125 15.39 -9.92 27.31
N ARG A 126 16.04 -8.84 27.77
CA ARG A 126 16.76 -8.85 29.05
C ARG A 126 15.85 -9.14 30.24
N ALA A 127 14.65 -8.57 30.26
CA ALA A 127 13.67 -8.86 31.31
C ALA A 127 13.25 -10.33 31.31
N GLN A 128 13.03 -10.94 30.14
CA GLN A 128 12.73 -12.37 30.01
C GLN A 128 13.90 -13.23 30.49
N GLU A 129 15.14 -12.88 30.15
CA GLU A 129 16.34 -13.61 30.60
C GLU A 129 16.49 -13.55 32.13
N LEU A 130 16.30 -12.36 32.72
CA LEU A 130 16.32 -12.18 34.16
C LEU A 130 15.25 -13.03 34.84
N LEU A 131 14.01 -13.01 34.32
CA LEU A 131 12.92 -13.84 34.83
C LEU A 131 13.24 -15.34 34.75
N ASN A 132 13.76 -15.82 33.61
CA ASN A 132 14.17 -17.22 33.47
C ASN A 132 15.27 -17.60 34.47
N LYS A 133 16.27 -16.74 34.67
CA LYS A 133 17.33 -16.97 35.65
C LYS A 133 16.76 -17.06 37.06
N THR A 134 15.91 -16.12 37.44
CA THR A 134 15.26 -16.12 38.76
C THR A 134 14.40 -17.37 38.96
N ILE A 135 13.62 -17.78 37.95
CA ILE A 135 12.86 -19.04 37.99
C ILE A 135 13.79 -20.24 38.22
N SER A 136 14.90 -20.33 37.47
CA SER A 136 15.87 -21.42 37.64
C SER A 136 16.50 -21.44 39.03
N ASP A 137 16.78 -20.27 39.62
CA ASP A 137 17.31 -20.17 40.97
C ASP A 137 16.28 -20.65 42.03
N TYR A 138 15.00 -20.30 41.86
CA TYR A 138 13.91 -20.81 42.70
C TYR A 138 13.67 -22.32 42.53
N GLU A 139 13.80 -22.85 41.31
CA GLU A 139 13.72 -24.30 41.05
C GLU A 139 14.84 -25.07 41.74
N LYS A 140 16.06 -24.53 41.74
CA LYS A 140 17.19 -25.10 42.48
C LYS A 140 16.94 -25.06 43.99
N MET A 141 16.45 -23.95 44.53
CA MET A 141 16.10 -23.85 45.95
C MET A 141 15.02 -24.87 46.33
N LEU A 142 14.01 -25.07 45.48
CA LEU A 142 12.98 -26.09 45.69
C LEU A 142 13.60 -27.49 45.73
N ALA A 143 14.46 -27.83 44.77
CA ALA A 143 15.15 -29.12 44.73
C ALA A 143 16.04 -29.34 45.97
N GLU A 144 16.73 -28.30 46.44
CA GLU A 144 17.53 -28.39 47.68
C GLU A 144 16.68 -28.67 48.92
N ILE A 145 15.48 -28.09 49.00
CA ILE A 145 14.54 -28.32 50.10
C ILE A 145 13.96 -29.72 50.04
N GLU A 146 13.69 -30.24 48.84
CA GLU A 146 13.27 -31.64 48.66
C GLU A 146 14.35 -32.63 49.12
N LEU A 147 15.64 -32.34 48.89
CA LEU A 147 16.75 -33.14 49.40
C LEU A 147 16.90 -33.06 50.93
N LYS A 148 16.53 -31.92 51.54
CA LYS A 148 16.61 -31.68 52.99
C LYS A 148 15.33 -32.09 53.74
N LYS A 149 14.36 -32.71 53.06
CA LYS A 149 13.04 -33.06 53.62
C LYS A 149 13.13 -33.85 54.92
N ASP A 150 14.00 -34.86 54.98
CA ASP A 150 14.13 -35.74 56.15
C ASP A 150 14.87 -35.09 57.32
N PHE A 151 15.48 -33.92 57.12
CA PHE A 151 16.22 -33.16 58.12
C PHE A 151 15.45 -31.94 58.64
N MET A 152 14.20 -31.74 58.20
CA MET A 152 13.34 -30.61 58.60
C MET A 152 12.08 -31.07 59.32
N PRO A 153 11.54 -30.25 60.26
CA PRO A 153 10.20 -30.46 60.77
C PRO A 153 9.17 -30.48 59.62
N PRO A 154 8.19 -31.41 59.63
CA PRO A 154 7.22 -31.54 58.54
C PRO A 154 6.47 -30.25 58.21
N ASP A 155 6.09 -29.48 59.24
CA ASP A 155 5.35 -28.23 59.08
C ASP A 155 6.19 -27.13 58.42
N SER A 156 7.46 -27.00 58.83
CA SER A 156 8.41 -26.05 58.26
C SER A 156 8.74 -26.39 56.80
N TYR A 157 8.91 -27.68 56.48
CA TYR A 157 9.11 -28.12 55.10
C TYR A 157 7.93 -27.74 54.20
N GLN A 158 6.69 -28.01 54.65
CA GLN A 158 5.49 -27.71 53.87
C GLN A 158 5.30 -26.20 53.66
N GLU A 159 5.58 -25.38 54.67
CA GLU A 159 5.48 -23.93 54.57
C GLU A 159 6.45 -23.35 53.54
N VAL A 160 7.74 -23.72 53.63
CA VAL A 160 8.77 -23.22 52.71
C VAL A 160 8.53 -23.75 51.30
N LYS A 161 8.16 -25.02 51.15
CA LYS A 161 7.80 -25.59 49.84
C LYS A 161 6.66 -24.81 49.19
N ARG A 162 5.58 -24.55 49.94
CA ARG A 162 4.42 -23.83 49.42
C ARG A 162 4.74 -22.38 49.04
N ASP A 163 5.58 -21.69 49.83
CA ASP A 163 6.04 -20.33 49.51
C ASP A 163 6.86 -20.32 48.21
N LEU A 164 7.79 -21.26 48.03
CA LEU A 164 8.59 -21.38 46.81
C LEU A 164 7.75 -21.76 45.58
N GLU A 165 6.81 -22.69 45.71
CA GLU A 165 5.88 -23.06 44.63
C GLU A 165 5.01 -21.86 44.22
N THR A 166 4.52 -21.08 45.18
CA THR A 166 3.72 -19.87 44.91
C THR A 166 4.55 -18.80 44.19
N LYS A 167 5.79 -18.59 44.62
CA LYS A 167 6.73 -17.66 43.94
C LYS A 167 7.09 -18.14 42.54
N LEU A 168 7.29 -19.44 42.34
CA LEU A 168 7.55 -20.01 41.02
C LEU A 168 6.37 -19.83 40.09
N GLU A 169 5.15 -20.07 40.57
CA GLU A 169 3.93 -19.90 39.76
C GLU A 169 3.74 -18.45 39.33
N THR A 170 3.93 -17.49 40.24
CA THR A 170 3.82 -16.07 39.91
C THR A 170 4.89 -15.61 38.91
N LEU A 171 6.15 -16.04 39.07
CA LEU A 171 7.22 -15.72 38.14
C LEU A 171 7.01 -16.36 36.76
N ARG A 172 6.55 -17.61 36.70
CA ARG A 172 6.23 -18.31 35.45
C ARG A 172 5.07 -17.63 34.72
N GLY A 173 4.01 -17.25 35.44
CA GLY A 173 2.90 -16.49 34.88
C GLY A 173 3.35 -15.15 34.30
N LEU A 174 4.21 -14.41 35.01
CA LEU A 174 4.76 -13.15 34.51
C LEU A 174 5.62 -13.34 33.26
N LEU A 175 6.46 -14.38 33.23
CA LEU A 175 7.28 -14.71 32.07
C LEU A 175 6.42 -15.02 30.83
N ASP A 176 5.35 -15.81 31.01
CA ASP A 176 4.44 -16.16 29.94
C ASP A 176 3.67 -14.94 29.40
N GLU A 177 3.22 -14.06 30.30
CA GLU A 177 2.58 -12.79 29.93
C GLU A 177 3.53 -11.91 29.09
N VAL A 178 4.78 -11.77 29.52
CA VAL A 178 5.79 -10.99 28.79
C VAL A 178 6.07 -11.61 27.41
N LYS A 179 6.20 -12.94 27.32
CA LYS A 179 6.41 -13.64 26.04
C LYS A 179 5.23 -13.49 25.08
N THR A 180 4.01 -13.57 25.61
CA THR A 180 2.78 -13.43 24.81
C THR A 180 2.63 -12.01 24.28
N LYS A 181 2.88 -10.99 25.11
CA LYS A 181 2.85 -9.59 24.66
C LYS A 181 3.97 -9.30 23.66
N TYR A 182 5.16 -9.84 23.89
CA TYR A 182 6.29 -9.70 22.98
C TYR A 182 5.98 -10.26 21.58
N THR A 183 5.45 -11.49 21.52
CA THR A 183 5.11 -12.14 20.25
C THR A 183 4.00 -11.40 19.51
N ALA A 184 2.95 -10.97 20.22
CA ALA A 184 1.88 -10.18 19.63
C ALA A 184 2.38 -8.85 19.02
N LEU A 185 3.32 -8.17 19.70
CA LEU A 185 3.93 -6.93 19.18
C LEU A 185 4.83 -7.19 17.99
N GLU A 186 5.69 -8.21 18.03
CA GLU A 186 6.58 -8.56 16.92
C GLU A 186 5.78 -8.97 15.67
N ASP A 187 4.72 -9.76 15.83
CA ASP A 187 3.87 -10.20 14.72
C ASP A 187 3.07 -9.04 14.13
N GLY A 188 2.48 -8.19 14.98
CA GLY A 188 1.72 -7.01 14.57
C GLY A 188 2.59 -6.01 13.80
N LEU A 189 3.70 -5.59 14.40
CA LEU A 189 4.65 -4.68 13.76
C LEU A 189 5.27 -5.31 12.50
N GLY A 190 5.60 -6.60 12.56
CA GLY A 190 6.14 -7.34 11.43
C GLY A 190 5.17 -7.39 10.24
N ALA A 191 3.86 -7.51 10.48
CA ALA A 191 2.86 -7.48 9.42
C ALA A 191 2.79 -6.11 8.73
N HIS A 192 2.75 -5.03 9.50
CA HIS A 192 2.76 -3.67 8.97
C HIS A 192 4.05 -3.35 8.22
N PHE A 193 5.20 -3.76 8.77
CA PHE A 193 6.50 -3.58 8.15
C PHE A 193 6.64 -4.38 6.85
N ARG A 194 6.20 -5.65 6.82
CA ARG A 194 6.15 -6.45 5.59
C ARG A 194 5.26 -5.79 4.53
N ARG A 195 4.11 -5.25 4.93
CA ARG A 195 3.21 -4.52 4.02
C ARG A 195 3.95 -3.34 3.38
N VAL A 196 4.51 -2.44 4.19
CA VAL A 196 5.28 -1.28 3.71
C VAL A 196 6.45 -1.72 2.84
N LEU A 197 7.20 -2.75 3.25
CA LEU A 197 8.25 -3.32 2.41
C LEU A 197 7.68 -3.73 1.06
N THR A 198 6.67 -4.59 1.00
CA THR A 198 6.16 -5.12 -0.29
C THR A 198 5.56 -4.07 -1.22
N THR A 199 4.93 -3.03 -0.67
CA THR A 199 4.18 -2.04 -1.48
C THR A 199 4.95 -0.75 -1.71
N SER A 200 5.96 -0.44 -0.90
CA SER A 200 6.72 0.80 -1.06
C SER A 200 7.74 0.70 -2.18
N THR A 201 7.77 1.73 -3.00
CA THR A 201 8.82 2.02 -3.98
C THR A 201 9.75 3.14 -3.49
N SER A 202 9.66 3.54 -2.22
CA SER A 202 10.52 4.60 -1.68
C SER A 202 11.98 4.13 -1.60
N ALA A 203 12.91 5.03 -1.92
CA ALA A 203 14.34 4.72 -1.96
C ALA A 203 14.88 4.23 -0.62
N GLU A 204 14.34 4.73 0.50
CA GLU A 204 14.67 4.26 1.85
C GLU A 204 14.18 2.84 2.12
N VAL A 205 12.98 2.46 1.66
CA VAL A 205 12.48 1.10 1.84
C VAL A 205 13.23 0.12 0.93
N ILE A 206 13.67 0.56 -0.26
CA ILE A 206 14.52 -0.24 -1.16
C ILE A 206 15.93 -0.43 -0.57
N SER A 207 16.53 0.62 0.01
CA SER A 207 17.84 0.51 0.67
C SER A 207 17.77 -0.34 1.93
N LEU A 208 16.70 -0.23 2.73
CA LEU A 208 16.42 -1.09 3.88
C LEU A 208 16.24 -2.55 3.48
N LYS A 209 15.51 -2.84 2.40
CA LYS A 209 15.40 -4.22 1.87
C LYS A 209 16.76 -4.78 1.52
N LEU A 210 17.58 -4.03 0.78
CA LEU A 210 18.88 -4.46 0.31
C LEU A 210 19.88 -4.64 1.45
N SER A 211 19.86 -3.78 2.47
CA SER A 211 20.75 -3.89 3.62
C SER A 211 20.35 -5.02 4.57
N LEU A 212 19.05 -5.20 4.83
CA LEU A 212 18.54 -6.31 5.66
C LEU A 212 18.79 -7.68 5.02
N SER A 213 18.48 -7.84 3.73
CA SER A 213 18.68 -9.13 3.05
C SER A 213 20.15 -9.53 2.99
N LYS A 214 21.07 -8.56 2.82
CA LYS A 214 22.51 -8.80 2.82
C LYS A 214 23.06 -9.14 4.21
N LEU A 215 22.52 -8.50 5.26
CA LEU A 215 22.88 -8.81 6.65
C LEU A 215 22.34 -10.17 7.11
N GLU A 216 21.12 -10.53 6.69
CA GLU A 216 20.53 -11.85 6.97
C GLU A 216 21.24 -12.99 6.25
N GLU A 217 21.69 -12.80 5.00
CA GLU A 217 22.54 -13.76 4.30
C GLU A 217 23.88 -13.96 5.02
N LEU A 218 24.54 -12.88 5.41
CA LEU A 218 25.83 -12.96 6.10
C LEU A 218 25.72 -13.59 7.50
N LEU A 219 24.58 -13.42 8.19
CA LEU A 219 24.27 -14.11 9.45
C LEU A 219 23.98 -15.61 9.21
N LYS A 220 23.18 -15.94 8.19
CA LYS A 220 22.88 -17.35 7.82
C LYS A 220 24.11 -18.11 7.34
N GLU A 221 25.03 -17.44 6.67
CA GLU A 221 26.33 -17.98 6.27
C GLU A 221 27.33 -18.08 7.43
N GLY A 222 26.98 -17.59 8.63
CA GLY A 222 27.82 -17.63 9.83
C GLY A 222 29.04 -16.72 9.76
N LYS A 223 29.10 -15.79 8.80
CA LYS A 223 30.24 -14.87 8.59
C LYS A 223 30.27 -13.71 9.58
N ILE A 224 29.17 -13.47 10.30
CA ILE A 224 29.05 -12.45 11.34
C ILE A 224 28.30 -13.01 12.55
N SER A 225 28.77 -12.65 13.74
CA SER A 225 28.07 -12.98 14.99
C SER A 225 26.84 -12.08 15.16
N GLN A 226 25.91 -12.53 16.00
CA GLN A 226 24.66 -11.82 16.30
C GLN A 226 24.91 -10.41 16.86
N GLU A 227 26.01 -10.23 17.61
CA GLU A 227 26.49 -8.94 18.11
C GLU A 227 26.93 -7.99 16.98
N THR A 228 27.62 -8.52 15.97
CA THR A 228 28.08 -7.71 14.83
C THR A 228 26.92 -7.32 13.92
N TYR A 229 25.93 -8.20 13.78
CA TYR A 229 24.68 -7.89 13.08
C TYR A 229 23.93 -6.74 13.76
N GLU A 230 23.77 -6.76 15.09
CA GLU A 230 23.13 -5.66 15.81
C GLU A 230 23.92 -4.34 15.74
N LYS A 231 25.26 -4.40 15.77
CA LYS A 231 26.10 -3.21 15.56
C LYS A 231 25.93 -2.62 14.16
N LEU A 232 25.97 -3.45 13.12
CA LEU A 232 25.82 -3.00 11.73
C LEU A 232 24.40 -2.49 11.46
N LYS A 233 23.40 -3.08 12.09
CA LYS A 233 22.02 -2.58 12.07
C LYS A 233 21.92 -1.19 12.70
N LYS A 234 22.56 -0.98 13.86
CA LYS A 234 22.67 0.35 14.48
C LYS A 234 23.42 1.37 13.63
N GLU A 235 24.51 0.97 12.97
CA GLU A 235 25.26 1.85 12.05
C GLU A 235 24.44 2.21 10.80
N LEU A 236 23.65 1.27 10.27
CA LEU A 236 22.68 1.55 9.20
C LEU A 236 21.58 2.52 9.66
N GLU A 237 21.12 2.39 10.91
CA GLU A 237 20.17 3.33 11.52
C GLU A 237 20.79 4.72 11.75
N GLU A 238 22.08 4.82 12.07
CA GLU A 238 22.81 6.10 12.19
C GLU A 238 23.07 6.78 10.85
N LEU A 239 23.30 6.02 9.77
CA LEU A 239 23.43 6.54 8.41
C LEU A 239 22.09 6.99 7.79
N LEU A 240 20.98 6.75 8.50
CA LEU A 240 19.61 7.15 8.15
C LEU A 240 19.11 8.37 8.96
N LYS A 241 20.01 9.11 9.59
CA LYS A 241 19.80 10.48 10.11
C LYS A 241 20.17 11.51 9.06
#